data_AF-A0A838FFV9-F1
#
_entry.id   AF-A0A838FFV9-F1
#
_cell.length_a   1.000
_cell.length_b   1.000
_cell.length_c   1.000
_cell.angle_alpha   90.00
_cell.angle_beta   90.00
_cell.angle_gamma   90.00
#
_symmetry.space_group_name_H-M   'P 1'
#
loop_
_entity.id
_entity.type
_entity.pdbx_description
1 polymer ?
#
loop_
_entity_poly.entity_id
_entity_poly.type
_entity_poly.pdbx_seq_one_letter_code
_entity_poly.pdbx_strand_id
1 'polypeptide(L)'
;MVLAFALGRAGEVSDALWRAQDAAALTRDLEGAVAAAGGGARVRACGRPFVGPYRGPLLAWHLDVPKAWVGFSPRAPGVVFRSRLGSGAPLAPRVPSGERFAAVAGHGRWEVLAACSGAG
;
A
#
# COMPACT_ATOMS: atom_id res chain seq x y z
N MET A 1 -14.54 0.99 41.72
CA MET A 1 -13.26 0.60 41.08
C MET A 1 -13.46 -0.36 39.89
N VAL A 2 -14.30 -1.41 39.97
CA VAL A 2 -14.55 -2.38 38.88
C VAL A 2 -15.10 -1.77 37.58
N LEU A 3 -15.98 -0.76 37.69
CA LEU A 3 -16.60 -0.10 36.53
C LEU A 3 -15.57 0.62 35.63
N ALA A 4 -14.54 1.22 36.24
CA ALA A 4 -13.47 1.93 35.51
C ALA A 4 -12.58 0.96 34.71
N PHE A 5 -12.32 -0.23 35.27
CA PHE A 5 -11.55 -1.27 34.60
C PHE A 5 -12.31 -1.86 33.39
N ALA A 6 -13.61 -2.11 33.55
CA ALA A 6 -14.46 -2.59 32.46
C ALA A 6 -14.57 -1.58 31.31
N LEU A 7 -14.73 -0.28 31.61
CA LEU A 7 -14.74 0.79 30.62
C LEU A 7 -13.40 0.94 29.90
N GLY A 8 -12.27 0.89 30.63
CA GLY A 8 -10.93 0.92 30.03
C GLY A 8 -10.70 -0.26 29.08
N ARG A 9 -11.07 -1.47 29.50
CA ARG A 9 -11.00 -2.69 28.68
C ARG A 9 -11.89 -2.62 27.44
N ALA A 10 -13.10 -2.07 27.55
CA ALA A 10 -14.01 -1.90 26.41
C ALA A 10 -13.42 -0.95 25.36
N GLY A 11 -12.84 0.19 25.80
CA GLY A 11 -12.18 1.15 24.91
C GLY A 11 -10.96 0.56 24.20
N GLU A 12 -10.10 -0.16 24.93
CA GLU A 12 -8.94 -0.85 24.36
C GLU A 12 -9.34 -1.89 23.30
N VAL A 13 -10.40 -2.66 23.56
CA VAL A 13 -10.93 -3.67 22.63
C VAL A 13 -11.53 -3.01 21.39
N SER A 14 -12.30 -1.94 21.53
CA SER A 14 -12.85 -1.22 20.37
C SER A 14 -11.74 -0.62 19.50
N ASP A 15 -10.72 -0.04 20.12
CA ASP A 15 -9.58 0.51 19.38
C ASP A 15 -8.78 -0.58 18.67
N ALA A 16 -8.58 -1.74 19.31
CA ALA A 16 -7.94 -2.89 18.69
C ALA A 16 -8.73 -3.42 17.50
N LEU A 17 -10.06 -3.51 17.62
CA LEU A 17 -10.96 -3.90 16.54
C LEU A 17 -10.90 -2.91 15.36
N TRP A 18 -10.91 -1.61 15.63
CA TRP A 18 -10.78 -0.59 14.58
C TRP A 18 -9.47 -0.73 13.81
N ARG A 19 -8.33 -0.88 14.52
CA ARG A 19 -7.03 -1.09 13.89
C ARG A 19 -6.99 -2.37 13.06
N ALA A 20 -7.62 -3.45 13.55
CA ALA A 20 -7.70 -4.72 12.84
C ALA A 20 -8.54 -4.61 11.55
N GLN A 21 -9.68 -3.91 11.61
CA GLN A 21 -10.52 -3.64 10.42
C GLN A 21 -9.79 -2.79 9.40
N ASP A 22 -9.07 -1.75 9.86
CA ASP A 22 -8.23 -0.92 8.99
C ASP A 22 -7.16 -1.76 8.27
N ALA A 23 -6.42 -2.57 9.02
CA ALA A 23 -5.41 -3.45 8.43
C ALA A 23 -6.01 -4.45 7.43
N ALA A 24 -7.19 -5.01 7.75
CA ALA A 24 -7.91 -5.93 6.87
C ALA A 24 -8.38 -5.25 5.57
N ALA A 25 -8.88 -4.01 5.64
CA ALA A 25 -9.29 -3.26 4.45
C ALA A 25 -8.09 -2.99 3.52
N LEU A 26 -6.96 -2.52 4.05
CA LEU A 26 -5.76 -2.30 3.22
C LEU A 26 -5.26 -3.59 2.56
N THR A 27 -5.34 -4.70 3.28
CA THR A 27 -4.89 -5.99 2.79
C THR A 27 -5.77 -6.49 1.66
N ARG A 28 -7.10 -6.46 1.85
CA ARG A 28 -8.08 -6.87 0.82
C ARG A 28 -8.00 -5.99 -0.43
N ASP A 29 -7.89 -4.69 -0.26
CA ASP A 29 -7.92 -3.74 -1.37
C ASP A 29 -6.64 -3.79 -2.24
N LEU A 30 -5.54 -4.36 -1.73
CA LEU A 30 -4.27 -4.37 -2.48
C LEU A 30 -4.35 -5.25 -3.73
N GLU A 31 -5.04 -6.38 -3.65
CA GLU A 31 -5.25 -7.25 -4.81
C GLU A 31 -6.01 -6.50 -5.92
N GLY A 32 -7.07 -5.77 -5.55
CA GLY A 32 -7.82 -4.92 -6.47
C GLY A 32 -6.97 -3.79 -7.06
N ALA A 33 -6.05 -3.21 -6.27
CA ALA A 33 -5.11 -2.20 -6.78
C ALA A 33 -4.10 -2.79 -7.78
N VAL A 34 -3.60 -4.00 -7.54
CA VAL A 34 -2.73 -4.72 -8.49
C VAL A 34 -3.49 -5.06 -9.77
N ALA A 35 -4.74 -5.53 -9.66
CA ALA A 35 -5.59 -5.80 -10.82
C ALA A 35 -5.88 -4.52 -11.62
N ALA A 36 -6.23 -3.42 -10.95
CA ALA A 36 -6.48 -2.12 -11.57
C ALA A 36 -5.24 -1.54 -12.27
N ALA A 37 -4.04 -1.89 -11.81
CA ALA A 37 -2.77 -1.57 -12.47
C ALA A 37 -2.48 -2.43 -13.73
N GLY A 38 -3.40 -3.32 -14.11
CA GLY A 38 -3.25 -4.26 -15.22
C GLY A 38 -2.62 -5.60 -14.83
N GLY A 39 -2.61 -5.92 -13.53
CA GLY A 39 -2.15 -7.19 -12.98
C GLY A 39 -0.65 -7.29 -12.73
N GLY A 40 -0.25 -8.33 -11.99
CA GLY A 40 1.14 -8.51 -11.54
C GLY A 40 2.16 -8.57 -12.66
N ALA A 41 1.83 -9.20 -13.80
CA ALA A 41 2.72 -9.26 -14.96
C ALA A 41 3.06 -7.87 -15.52
N ARG A 42 2.06 -6.98 -15.66
CA ARG A 42 2.26 -5.62 -16.17
C ARG A 42 3.03 -4.76 -15.18
N VAL A 43 2.76 -4.93 -13.88
CA VAL A 43 3.52 -4.27 -12.82
C VAL A 43 5.00 -4.66 -12.88
N ARG A 44 5.31 -5.96 -12.98
CA ARG A 44 6.69 -6.46 -13.10
C ARG A 44 7.38 -6.01 -14.39
N ALA A 45 6.65 -5.95 -15.50
CA ALA A 45 7.19 -5.48 -16.79
C ALA A 45 7.51 -3.98 -16.79
N CYS A 46 6.76 -3.16 -16.04
CA CYS A 46 7.03 -1.73 -15.92
C CYS A 46 8.33 -1.42 -15.14
N GLY A 47 8.73 -2.31 -14.23
CA GLY A 47 9.96 -2.17 -13.45
C GLY A 47 9.76 -2.55 -12.00
N ARG A 48 10.56 -1.95 -11.11
CA ARG A 48 10.56 -2.31 -9.69
C ARG A 48 9.27 -1.81 -9.00
N PRO A 49 8.58 -2.64 -8.19
CA PRO A 49 7.46 -2.19 -7.39
C PRO A 49 7.93 -1.50 -6.10
N PHE A 50 7.26 -0.42 -5.73
CA PHE A 50 7.53 0.36 -4.52
C PHE A 50 6.27 0.49 -3.67
N VAL A 51 6.44 0.41 -2.35
CA VAL A 51 5.33 0.54 -1.39
C VAL A 51 5.77 1.22 -0.11
N GLY A 52 4.80 1.72 0.65
CA GLY A 52 5.05 2.35 1.94
C GLY A 52 5.59 1.35 2.98
N PRO A 53 6.11 1.85 4.11
CA PRO A 53 6.58 1.02 5.22
C PRO A 53 5.56 -0.04 5.64
N TYR A 54 6.05 -1.18 6.13
CA TYR A 54 5.27 -2.31 6.68
C TYR A 54 4.37 -3.08 5.69
N ARG A 55 4.34 -2.71 4.41
CA ARG A 55 3.48 -3.34 3.38
C ARG A 55 4.25 -4.16 2.35
N GLY A 56 5.58 -4.15 2.44
CA GLY A 56 6.45 -4.80 1.47
C GLY A 56 6.22 -6.30 1.30
N PRO A 57 6.06 -7.10 2.39
CA PRO A 57 5.80 -8.53 2.25
C PRO A 57 4.47 -8.83 1.55
N LEU A 58 3.43 -8.06 1.88
CA LEU A 58 2.11 -8.23 1.29
C LEU A 58 2.13 -7.93 -0.22
N LEU A 59 2.75 -6.83 -0.63
CA LEU A 59 2.88 -6.53 -2.07
C LEU A 59 3.71 -7.59 -2.80
N ALA A 60 4.78 -8.08 -2.16
CA ALA A 60 5.61 -9.13 -2.73
C ALA A 60 4.82 -10.43 -2.98
N TRP A 61 3.93 -10.79 -2.04
CA TRP A 61 3.01 -11.92 -2.17
C TRP A 61 2.06 -11.76 -3.38
N HIS A 62 1.35 -10.62 -3.49
CA HIS A 62 0.41 -10.39 -4.60
C HIS A 62 1.10 -10.27 -5.96
N LEU A 63 2.36 -9.85 -5.99
CA LEU A 63 3.15 -9.78 -7.20
C LEU A 63 3.94 -11.05 -7.48
N ASP A 64 3.85 -12.09 -6.64
CA ASP A 64 4.61 -13.33 -6.77
C ASP A 64 6.11 -13.07 -7.04
N VAL A 65 6.73 -12.28 -6.16
CA VAL A 65 8.16 -11.93 -6.23
C VAL A 65 8.82 -12.02 -4.85
N PRO A 66 10.15 -12.22 -4.79
CA PRO A 66 10.87 -12.10 -3.53
C PRO A 66 10.70 -10.70 -2.92
N LYS A 67 10.57 -10.63 -1.58
CA LYS A 67 10.45 -9.35 -0.85
C LYS A 67 11.57 -8.34 -1.16
N ALA A 68 12.78 -8.82 -1.44
CA ALA A 68 13.93 -7.98 -1.81
C ALA A 68 13.68 -7.16 -3.10
N TRP A 69 12.81 -7.66 -3.98
CA TRP A 69 12.42 -6.99 -5.21
C TRP A 69 11.52 -5.77 -4.95
N VAL A 70 10.75 -5.77 -3.86
CA VAL A 70 9.91 -4.62 -3.47
C VAL A 70 10.71 -3.56 -2.72
N GLY A 71 10.77 -2.34 -3.28
CA GLY A 71 11.45 -1.18 -2.70
C GLY A 71 10.56 -0.28 -1.84
N PHE A 72 11.20 0.65 -1.12
CA PHE A 72 10.51 1.67 -0.28
C PHE A 72 10.77 3.12 -0.72
N SER A 73 11.77 3.32 -1.57
CA SER A 73 12.15 4.62 -2.13
C SER A 73 11.93 4.58 -3.63
N PRO A 74 10.83 5.17 -4.14
CA PRO A 74 10.49 5.16 -5.56
C PRO A 74 11.61 5.68 -6.45
N ARG A 75 11.92 4.94 -7.51
CA ARG A 75 12.83 5.33 -8.60
C ARG A 75 12.31 4.79 -9.92
N ALA A 76 12.29 5.59 -10.98
CA ALA A 76 11.91 5.11 -12.30
C ALA A 76 13.01 4.20 -12.91
N PRO A 77 12.65 3.23 -13.76
CA PRO A 77 11.28 2.83 -14.08
C PRO A 77 10.66 1.93 -12.99
N GLY A 78 9.35 2.03 -12.81
CA GLY A 78 8.64 1.19 -11.83
C GLY A 78 7.19 1.60 -11.55
N VAL A 79 6.60 0.95 -10.54
CA VAL A 79 5.22 1.17 -10.09
C VAL A 79 5.19 1.45 -8.60
N VAL A 80 4.45 2.46 -8.17
CA VAL A 80 4.33 2.88 -6.77
C VAL A 80 2.92 2.63 -6.28
N PHE A 81 2.78 1.80 -5.25
CA PHE A 81 1.54 1.55 -4.54
C PHE A 81 1.51 2.41 -3.27
N ARG A 82 0.66 3.44 -3.29
CA ARG A 82 0.55 4.41 -2.20
C ARG A 82 -0.70 4.15 -1.37
N SER A 83 -0.55 4.15 -0.04
CA SER A 83 -1.68 4.12 0.89
C SER A 83 -1.33 4.78 2.22
N ARG A 84 -2.36 5.17 2.98
CA ARG A 84 -2.20 5.63 4.37
C ARG A 84 -2.18 4.43 5.31
N LEU A 85 -1.45 4.50 6.42
CA LEU A 85 -1.41 3.40 7.42
C LEU A 85 -2.65 3.39 8.32
N GLY A 86 -3.25 4.56 8.49
CA GLY A 86 -4.52 4.81 9.16
C GLY A 86 -4.98 6.23 8.80
N SER A 87 -6.14 6.63 9.29
CA SER A 87 -6.80 7.90 8.94
C SER A 87 -5.92 9.16 9.12
N GLY A 88 -5.06 9.20 10.13
CA GLY A 88 -4.14 10.32 10.39
C GLY A 88 -2.76 10.21 9.75
N ALA A 89 -2.41 9.07 9.16
CA ALA A 89 -1.06 8.85 8.63
C ALA A 89 -0.88 9.49 7.24
N PRO A 90 0.31 9.99 6.89
CA PRO A 90 0.57 10.49 5.54
C PRO A 90 0.46 9.38 4.50
N LEU A 91 0.16 9.78 3.26
CA LEU A 91 0.14 8.87 2.10
C LEU A 91 1.58 8.46 1.75
N ALA A 92 1.86 7.15 1.79
CA ALA A 92 3.21 6.61 1.63
C ALA A 92 3.28 5.52 0.54
N PRO A 93 4.41 5.39 -0.20
CA PRO A 93 5.62 6.20 -0.04
C PRO A 93 5.47 7.57 -0.68
N ARG A 94 6.30 8.53 -0.24
CA ARG A 94 6.45 9.81 -0.95
C ARG A 94 7.21 9.56 -2.24
N VAL A 95 6.74 10.15 -3.32
CA VAL A 95 7.42 10.14 -4.63
C VAL A 95 8.33 11.37 -4.69
N PRO A 96 9.62 11.21 -5.03
CA PRO A 96 10.51 12.35 -5.24
C PRO A 96 10.02 13.24 -6.39
N SER A 97 10.10 14.57 -6.24
CA SER A 97 9.58 15.53 -7.23
C SER A 97 10.28 15.50 -8.59
N GLY A 98 11.50 14.92 -8.68
CA GLY A 98 12.22 14.74 -9.93
C GLY A 98 11.85 13.49 -10.73
N GLU A 99 11.05 12.58 -10.16
CA GLU A 99 10.64 11.33 -10.81
C GLU A 99 9.30 11.50 -11.54
N ARG A 100 9.20 11.04 -12.78
CA ARG A 100 8.01 11.18 -13.64
C ARG A 100 7.00 10.04 -13.44
N PHE A 101 6.51 9.87 -12.21
CA PHE A 101 5.41 8.95 -11.94
C PHE A 101 4.06 9.61 -12.23
N ALA A 102 3.22 8.95 -13.02
CA ALA A 102 1.85 9.37 -13.31
C ALA A 102 0.84 8.42 -12.67
N ALA A 103 -0.31 8.93 -12.26
CA ALA A 103 -1.40 8.10 -11.74
C ALA A 103 -1.96 7.21 -12.86
N VAL A 104 -2.05 5.91 -12.59
CA VAL A 104 -2.55 4.92 -13.56
C VAL A 104 -3.76 4.13 -13.04
N ALA A 105 -3.94 4.04 -11.73
CA ALA A 105 -5.08 3.36 -11.13
C ALA A 105 -5.33 3.80 -9.68
N GLY A 106 -6.50 3.46 -9.17
CA GLY A 106 -6.85 3.54 -7.75
C GLY A 106 -7.86 2.45 -7.38
N HIS A 107 -7.78 1.96 -6.15
CA HIS A 107 -8.72 0.97 -5.62
C HIS A 107 -8.80 1.06 -4.09
N GLY A 108 -10.00 1.30 -3.56
CA GLY A 108 -10.19 1.51 -2.13
C GLY A 108 -9.27 2.62 -1.59
N ARG A 109 -8.36 2.27 -0.68
CA ARG A 109 -7.39 3.19 -0.08
C ARG A 109 -6.03 3.26 -0.78
N TRP A 110 -5.93 2.64 -1.96
CA TRP A 110 -4.70 2.57 -2.75
C TRP A 110 -4.73 3.50 -3.94
N GLU A 111 -3.63 4.22 -4.14
CA GLU A 111 -3.30 4.97 -5.34
C GLU A 111 -2.11 4.28 -6.02
N VAL A 112 -2.19 4.07 -7.34
CA VAL A 112 -1.13 3.44 -8.11
C VAL A 112 -0.57 4.43 -9.11
N LEU A 113 0.75 4.61 -9.04
CA LEU A 113 1.50 5.43 -9.98
C LEU A 113 2.46 4.57 -10.79
N ALA A 114 2.74 4.96 -12.03
CA ALA A 114 3.72 4.27 -12.87
C ALA A 114 4.62 5.26 -13.62
N ALA A 115 5.85 4.82 -13.84
CA ALA A 115 6.81 5.43 -14.74
C ALA A 115 7.48 4.30 -15.52
N CYS A 116 6.95 3.96 -16.70
CA CYS A 116 7.47 2.86 -17.53
C CYS A 116 8.08 3.42 -18.82
N SER A 117 9.20 2.84 -19.26
CA SER A 117 9.75 3.05 -20.60
C SER A 117 8.79 2.44 -21.63
N GLY A 118 7.83 3.23 -22.11
CA GLY A 118 6.74 2.79 -22.99
C GLY A 118 5.49 3.68 -22.91
N ALA A 119 5.41 4.59 -21.94
CA ALA A 119 4.47 5.71 -21.95
C ALA A 119 5.13 6.92 -22.62
N GLY A 120 5.19 6.88 -23.94
CA GLY A 120 5.50 8.00 -24.82
C GLY A 120 4.37 8.16 -25.82
#